data_AF-A0A3A8J757-F1
#
_entry.id   AF-A0A3A8J757-F1
#
_cell.length_a   1.000
_cell.length_b   1.000
_cell.length_c   1.000
_cell.angle_alpha   90.00
_cell.angle_beta   90.00
_cell.angle_gamma   90.00
#
_symmetry.space_group_name_H-M   'P 1'
#
loop_
_entity.id
_entity.type
_entity.pdbx_description
1 polymer ?
#
loop_
_entity_poly.entity_id
_entity_poly.type
_entity_poly.pdbx_seq_one_letter_code
_entity_poly.pdbx_strand_id
1 'polypeptide(L)'
;MRPVSFPVAIHYDDKDWVVTFASTREELRPLGEPGFIEEDSLRTAGGREFNWAFESASGLRFSLRWSEAMKYSVVVADPPDPSAVVAALRSLGLNATFTTRELPEHRHLQRRMALGCVWLFTGEGAVQVTAVFSRKALADAWLAKMQLSGELVAYPLDTSVYEAERHWGIPEVPQLGPEGIQRFVGRVAERYAYRDGKPVNSGASSP
;
A
#
# COMPACT_ATOMS: atom_id res chain seq x y z
N MET A 1 0.08 -10.16 16.20
CA MET A 1 0.03 -9.90 14.75
C MET A 1 -1.08 -10.73 14.14
N ARG A 2 -1.81 -10.19 13.17
CA ARG A 2 -2.85 -10.92 12.44
C ARG A 2 -2.33 -11.24 11.02
N PRO A 3 -2.43 -12.49 10.53
CA PRO A 3 -2.16 -12.79 9.12
C PRO A 3 -3.16 -12.08 8.20
N VAL A 4 -2.70 -11.59 7.06
CA VAL A 4 -3.54 -11.00 6.00
C VAL A 4 -3.42 -11.82 4.72
N SER A 5 -4.55 -11.99 4.03
CA SER A 5 -4.63 -12.73 2.78
C SER A 5 -4.10 -11.90 1.62
N PHE A 6 -3.47 -12.55 0.65
CA PHE A 6 -3.03 -11.89 -0.59
C PHE A 6 -4.23 -11.64 -1.53
N PRO A 7 -4.18 -10.57 -2.37
CA PRO A 7 -3.07 -9.62 -2.52
C PRO A 7 -3.02 -8.61 -1.36
N VAL A 8 -1.82 -8.41 -0.80
CA VAL A 8 -1.57 -7.34 0.19
C VAL A 8 -0.91 -6.16 -0.52
N ALA A 9 -1.58 -5.01 -0.52
CA ALA A 9 -1.07 -3.79 -1.11
C ALA A 9 -0.03 -3.13 -0.19
N ILE A 10 1.24 -3.56 -0.29
CA ILE A 10 2.38 -2.84 0.27
C ILE A 10 3.07 -2.13 -0.89
N HIS A 11 3.20 -0.82 -0.82
CA HIS A 11 3.70 0.01 -1.93
C HIS A 11 5.22 -0.05 -2.16
N TYR A 12 5.91 -0.92 -1.44
CA TYR A 12 7.35 -1.16 -1.48
C TYR A 12 7.62 -2.45 -2.25
N ASP A 13 8.62 -2.43 -3.11
CA ASP A 13 9.08 -3.63 -3.83
C ASP A 13 10.25 -4.30 -3.09
N ASP A 14 10.75 -5.40 -3.62
CA ASP A 14 11.85 -6.16 -3.00
C ASP A 14 13.13 -5.36 -2.81
N LYS A 15 13.35 -4.29 -3.58
CA LYS A 15 14.51 -3.39 -3.43
C LYS A 15 14.30 -2.37 -2.32
N ASP A 16 13.10 -2.25 -1.78
CA ASP A 16 12.69 -1.39 -0.65
C ASP A 16 12.50 -2.19 0.66
N TRP A 17 13.19 -3.32 0.80
CA TRP A 17 13.25 -4.07 2.05
C TRP A 17 13.73 -3.24 3.25
N VAL A 18 13.18 -3.55 4.42
CA VAL A 18 13.57 -2.93 5.71
C VAL A 18 14.24 -3.92 6.64
N VAL A 19 13.93 -5.22 6.49
CA VAL A 19 14.58 -6.30 7.21
C VAL A 19 14.89 -7.44 6.27
N THR A 20 16.09 -8.00 6.40
CA THR A 20 16.47 -9.26 5.75
C THR A 20 17.22 -10.17 6.72
N PHE A 21 17.16 -11.47 6.46
CA PHE A 21 17.86 -12.46 7.28
C PHE A 21 17.97 -13.80 6.54
N ALA A 22 19.03 -14.56 6.84
CA ALA A 22 19.12 -15.95 6.43
C ALA A 22 18.13 -16.80 7.25
N SER A 23 17.48 -17.75 6.61
CA SER A 23 16.49 -18.61 7.26
C SER A 23 16.22 -19.88 6.46
N THR A 24 15.67 -20.87 7.15
CA THR A 24 15.19 -22.14 6.61
C THR A 24 13.68 -22.24 6.74
N ARG A 25 13.06 -23.17 6.00
CA ARG A 25 11.60 -23.39 6.08
C ARG A 25 11.15 -23.78 7.49
N GLU A 26 11.97 -24.52 8.23
CA GLU A 26 11.66 -24.95 9.61
C GLU A 26 11.70 -23.76 10.58
N GLU A 27 12.68 -22.87 10.45
CA GLU A 27 12.76 -21.66 11.28
C GLU A 27 11.58 -20.71 11.03
N LEU A 28 10.98 -20.75 9.84
CA LEU A 28 9.78 -19.97 9.48
C LEU A 28 8.46 -20.65 9.87
N ARG A 29 8.49 -21.87 10.42
CA ARG A 29 7.29 -22.59 10.87
C ARG A 29 6.40 -21.81 11.85
N PRO A 30 6.92 -20.97 12.78
CA PRO A 30 6.09 -20.15 13.65
C PRO A 30 5.16 -19.16 12.92
N LEU A 31 5.46 -18.80 11.66
CA LEU A 31 4.61 -17.95 10.84
C LEU A 31 3.32 -18.63 10.36
N GLY A 32 3.23 -19.96 10.52
CA GLY A 32 2.13 -20.76 9.99
C GLY A 32 2.25 -20.99 8.47
N GLU A 33 1.12 -21.31 7.85
CA GLU A 33 1.06 -21.54 6.41
C GLU A 33 1.27 -20.24 5.61
N PRO A 34 1.99 -20.29 4.49
CA PRO A 34 2.15 -19.14 3.60
C PRO A 34 0.79 -18.76 2.98
N GLY A 35 0.57 -17.47 2.80
CA GLY A 35 -0.62 -16.97 2.10
C GLY A 35 -0.51 -17.09 0.57
N PHE A 36 0.72 -17.18 0.04
CA PHE A 36 0.99 -17.38 -1.38
C PHE A 36 2.34 -18.09 -1.58
N ILE A 37 2.41 -18.99 -2.56
CA ILE A 37 3.64 -19.65 -2.99
C ILE A 37 3.82 -19.38 -4.48
N GLU A 38 4.93 -18.76 -4.85
CA GLU A 38 5.35 -18.63 -6.24
C GLU A 38 6.20 -19.85 -6.60
N GLU A 39 5.80 -20.56 -7.65
CA GLU A 39 6.45 -21.79 -8.13
C GLU A 39 7.01 -21.63 -9.55
N ASP A 40 6.79 -20.48 -10.20
CA ASP A 40 7.39 -20.19 -11.49
C ASP A 40 8.91 -20.03 -11.36
N SER A 41 9.63 -21.09 -11.70
CA SER A 41 11.09 -21.17 -11.70
C SER A 41 11.80 -20.06 -12.46
N LEU A 42 11.15 -19.42 -13.45
CA LEU A 42 11.69 -18.28 -14.19
C LEU A 42 11.71 -16.99 -13.35
N ARG A 43 10.89 -16.93 -12.30
CA ARG A 43 10.74 -15.79 -11.40
C ARG A 43 11.46 -15.98 -10.06
N THR A 44 11.68 -17.22 -9.64
CA THR A 44 12.15 -17.59 -8.28
C THR A 44 13.61 -18.07 -8.25
N ALA A 45 14.40 -17.74 -9.28
CA ALA A 45 15.78 -18.22 -9.44
C ALA A 45 15.90 -19.77 -9.35
N GLY A 46 14.93 -20.49 -9.91
CA GLY A 46 14.92 -21.95 -9.95
C GLY A 46 14.40 -22.66 -8.70
N GLY A 47 13.86 -21.93 -7.71
CA GLY A 47 13.25 -22.50 -6.51
C GLY A 47 11.77 -22.18 -6.35
N ARG A 48 11.28 -22.17 -5.11
CA ARG A 48 9.96 -21.62 -4.75
C ARG A 48 10.14 -20.40 -3.85
N GLU A 49 9.20 -19.47 -3.92
CA GLU A 49 9.15 -18.33 -2.99
C GLU A 49 7.87 -18.40 -2.16
N PHE A 50 8.02 -18.34 -0.84
CA PHE A 50 6.94 -18.46 0.12
C PHE A 50 6.65 -17.08 0.69
N ASN A 51 5.39 -16.69 0.69
CA ASN A 51 4.97 -15.33 1.00
C ASN A 51 3.97 -15.33 2.16
N TRP A 52 4.26 -14.51 3.15
CA TRP A 52 3.36 -14.20 4.27
C TRP A 52 3.14 -12.70 4.31
N ALA A 53 2.02 -12.29 4.89
CA ALA A 53 1.78 -10.89 5.20
C ALA A 53 1.03 -10.78 6.53
N PHE A 54 1.33 -9.71 7.26
CA PHE A 54 0.81 -9.48 8.60
C PHE A 54 0.43 -8.03 8.81
N GLU A 55 -0.51 -7.83 9.73
CA GLU A 55 -0.95 -6.53 10.21
C GLU A 55 -1.00 -6.51 11.75
N SER A 56 -0.60 -5.38 12.33
CA SER A 56 -0.70 -5.09 13.77
C SER A 56 -1.88 -4.16 14.05
N ALA A 57 -2.37 -4.17 15.30
CA ALA A 57 -3.37 -3.20 15.76
C ALA A 57 -2.86 -1.74 15.74
N SER A 58 -1.54 -1.52 15.70
CA SER A 58 -0.92 -0.20 15.61
C SER A 58 -0.73 0.30 14.17
N GLY A 59 -1.28 -0.43 13.19
CA GLY A 59 -1.23 -0.10 11.77
C GLY A 59 0.06 -0.50 11.06
N LEU A 60 0.95 -1.27 11.69
CA LEU A 60 2.11 -1.85 11.00
C LEU A 60 1.64 -2.99 10.12
N ARG A 61 1.93 -2.90 8.82
CA ARG A 61 1.75 -3.99 7.85
C ARG A 61 3.11 -4.40 7.31
N PHE A 62 3.32 -5.69 7.07
CA PHE A 62 4.51 -6.12 6.34
C PHE A 62 4.24 -7.40 5.57
N SER A 63 4.97 -7.59 4.49
CA SER A 63 5.07 -8.87 3.79
C SER A 63 6.47 -9.42 3.94
N LEU A 64 6.52 -10.73 4.18
CA LEU A 64 7.74 -11.49 4.26
C LEU A 64 7.73 -12.48 3.11
N ARG A 65 8.77 -12.41 2.30
CA ARG A 65 9.06 -13.41 1.26
C ARG A 65 10.29 -14.21 1.67
N TRP A 66 10.23 -15.52 1.55
CA TRP A 66 11.39 -16.38 1.68
C TRP A 66 11.67 -17.13 0.37
N SER A 67 12.91 -17.03 -0.10
CA SER A 67 13.38 -17.77 -1.27
C SER A 67 13.98 -19.11 -0.86
N GLU A 68 13.40 -20.20 -1.35
CA GLU A 68 13.90 -21.55 -1.09
C GLU A 68 15.29 -21.78 -1.69
N ALA A 69 15.55 -21.20 -2.87
CA ALA A 69 16.83 -21.32 -3.57
C ALA A 69 17.94 -20.55 -2.83
N MET A 70 17.63 -19.36 -2.33
CA MET A 70 18.62 -18.50 -1.67
C MET A 70 18.73 -18.73 -0.15
N LYS A 71 17.77 -19.45 0.46
CA LYS A 71 17.64 -19.62 1.92
C LYS A 71 17.65 -18.28 2.65
N TYR A 72 16.90 -17.33 2.11
CA TYR A 72 16.95 -15.95 2.54
C TYR A 72 15.56 -15.32 2.56
N SER A 73 15.29 -14.56 3.61
CA SER A 73 14.04 -13.81 3.81
C SER A 73 14.24 -12.32 3.55
N VAL A 74 13.25 -11.74 2.89
CA VAL A 74 13.15 -10.30 2.62
C VAL A 74 11.81 -9.82 3.17
N VAL A 75 11.85 -8.71 3.91
CA VAL A 75 10.66 -8.10 4.50
C VAL A 75 10.53 -6.65 4.02
N VAL A 76 9.36 -6.34 3.47
CA VAL A 76 8.93 -4.97 3.18
C VAL A 76 7.79 -4.61 4.12
N ALA A 77 7.75 -3.37 4.58
CA ALA A 77 6.81 -2.96 5.60
C ALA A 77 6.28 -1.55 5.38
N ASP A 78 5.12 -1.31 5.97
CA ASP A 78 4.44 -0.02 5.96
C ASP A 78 3.84 0.27 7.35
N PRO A 79 4.30 1.31 8.06
CA PRO A 79 5.45 2.16 7.71
C PRO A 79 6.75 1.33 7.62
N PRO A 80 7.76 1.79 6.86
CA PRO A 80 9.02 1.08 6.67
C PRO A 80 9.95 1.24 7.89
N ASP A 81 9.45 0.88 9.07
CA ASP A 81 10.15 0.96 10.36
C ASP A 81 10.83 -0.39 10.66
N PRO A 82 12.16 -0.50 10.48
CA PRO A 82 12.86 -1.77 10.69
C PRO A 82 12.79 -2.26 12.13
N SER A 83 12.76 -1.34 13.11
CA SER A 83 12.73 -1.68 14.52
C SER A 83 11.39 -2.27 14.93
N ALA A 84 10.30 -1.66 14.46
CA ALA A 84 8.95 -2.20 14.67
C ALA A 84 8.77 -3.56 13.98
N VAL A 85 9.34 -3.74 12.78
CA VAL A 85 9.32 -5.03 12.07
C VAL A 85 10.08 -6.10 12.83
N VAL A 86 11.30 -5.82 13.31
CA VAL A 86 12.08 -6.78 14.11
C VAL A 86 11.33 -7.19 15.38
N ALA A 87 10.71 -6.23 16.08
CA ALA A 87 9.89 -6.54 17.25
C ALA A 87 8.69 -7.43 16.88
N ALA A 88 8.04 -7.17 15.75
CA ALA A 88 6.93 -7.97 15.26
C ALA A 88 7.37 -9.40 14.88
N LEU A 89 8.48 -9.56 14.17
CA LEU A 89 9.03 -10.88 13.80
C LEU A 89 9.39 -11.71 15.03
N ARG A 90 10.01 -11.08 16.05
CA ARG A 90 10.27 -11.74 17.35
C ARG A 90 8.99 -12.14 18.07
N SER A 91 7.96 -11.29 18.04
CA SER A 91 6.65 -11.62 18.63
C SER A 91 5.94 -12.78 17.92
N LEU A 92 6.27 -13.02 16.65
CA LEU A 92 5.82 -14.17 15.85
C LEU A 92 6.67 -15.42 16.10
N GLY A 93 7.67 -15.36 16.98
CA GLY A 93 8.53 -16.49 17.35
C GLY A 93 9.78 -16.65 16.49
N LEU A 94 10.13 -15.68 15.64
CA LEU A 94 11.35 -15.75 14.84
C LEU A 94 12.57 -15.25 15.63
N ASN A 95 13.53 -16.15 15.82
CA ASN A 95 14.80 -15.89 16.49
C ASN A 95 15.95 -15.98 15.50
N ALA A 96 16.10 -14.97 14.65
CA ALA A 96 17.19 -14.84 13.68
C ALA A 96 18.03 -13.60 13.96
N THR A 97 19.22 -13.56 13.35
CA THR A 97 19.99 -12.31 13.25
C THR A 97 19.44 -11.50 12.10
N PHE A 98 18.88 -10.33 12.40
CA PHE A 98 18.26 -9.46 11.43
C PHE A 98 19.23 -8.39 10.95
N THR A 99 19.37 -8.26 9.64
CA THR A 99 19.95 -7.08 9.01
C THR A 99 18.82 -6.08 8.78
N THR A 100 18.95 -4.89 9.35
CA THR A 100 17.99 -3.80 9.12
C THR A 100 18.55 -2.81 8.11
N ARG A 101 17.64 -2.15 7.40
CA ARG A 101 17.97 -1.02 6.54
C ARG A 101 16.92 0.05 6.71
N GLU A 102 17.36 1.21 7.16
CA GLU A 102 16.56 2.42 7.07
C GLU A 102 16.42 2.80 5.60
N LEU A 103 15.19 2.93 5.14
CA LEU A 103 14.96 3.55 3.83
C LEU A 103 15.25 5.06 3.97
N PRO A 104 15.74 5.73 2.91
CA PRO A 104 15.84 7.19 2.92
C PRO A 104 14.49 7.84 3.23
N GLU A 105 14.45 8.96 3.96
CA GLU A 105 13.19 9.60 4.38
C GLU A 105 12.20 9.84 3.22
N HIS A 106 12.69 10.15 2.01
CA HIS A 106 11.83 10.35 0.84
C HIS A 106 11.12 9.06 0.35
N ARG A 107 11.56 7.89 0.81
CA ARG A 107 10.90 6.60 0.61
C ARG A 107 9.87 6.32 1.71
N HIS A 108 9.90 7.01 2.85
CA HIS A 108 8.94 6.77 3.93
C HIS A 108 7.58 7.37 3.56
N LEU A 109 6.58 6.50 3.43
CA LEU A 109 5.19 6.95 3.44
C LEU A 109 4.85 7.44 4.85
N GLN A 110 4.21 8.60 4.98
CA GLN A 110 3.68 9.01 6.28
C GLN A 110 2.69 7.95 6.77
N ARG A 111 2.76 7.58 8.06
CA ARG A 111 1.97 6.51 8.68
C ARG A 111 0.45 6.56 8.41
N ARG A 112 -0.10 7.75 8.11
CA ARG A 112 -1.51 7.98 7.72
C ARG A 112 -1.80 7.80 6.23
N MET A 113 -0.80 7.96 5.36
CA MET A 113 -0.88 7.79 3.90
C MET A 113 -0.80 6.32 3.47
N ALA A 114 -0.32 5.46 4.36
CA ALA A 114 -0.42 4.00 4.28
C ALA A 114 -1.88 3.50 4.32
N LEU A 115 -2.77 4.25 4.96
CA LEU A 115 -4.10 3.79 5.38
C LEU A 115 -5.19 4.31 4.43
N GLY A 116 -5.30 3.70 3.25
CA GLY A 116 -6.61 3.48 2.63
C GLY A 116 -7.12 4.51 1.63
N CYS A 117 -6.31 4.99 0.68
CA CYS A 117 -6.81 5.64 -0.56
C CYS A 117 -6.10 5.13 -1.83
N VAL A 118 -6.83 5.06 -2.93
CA VAL A 118 -6.33 4.95 -4.32
C VAL A 118 -6.55 6.26 -5.07
N TRP A 119 -5.87 6.44 -6.19
CA TRP A 119 -5.91 7.64 -7.01
C TRP A 119 -6.52 7.33 -8.36
N LEU A 120 -7.69 7.90 -8.63
CA LEU A 120 -8.44 7.68 -9.85
C LEU A 120 -8.15 8.84 -10.80
N PHE A 121 -7.71 8.52 -12.02
CA PHE A 121 -7.52 9.51 -13.08
C PHE A 121 -8.63 9.42 -14.12
N THR A 122 -9.23 10.56 -14.42
CA THR A 122 -10.20 10.74 -15.51
C THR A 122 -9.59 11.70 -16.52
N GLY A 123 -9.28 11.18 -17.72
CA GLY A 123 -8.72 12.00 -18.81
C GLY A 123 -9.68 13.11 -19.27
N GLU A 124 -9.13 14.16 -19.86
CA GLU A 124 -9.90 15.25 -20.44
C GLU A 124 -10.87 14.72 -21.50
N GLY A 125 -12.16 15.05 -21.36
CA GLY A 125 -13.23 14.54 -22.22
C GLY A 125 -13.68 13.11 -21.92
N ALA A 126 -13.04 12.40 -20.99
CA ALA A 126 -13.49 11.08 -20.55
C ALA A 126 -14.70 11.18 -19.61
N VAL A 127 -15.66 10.27 -19.80
CA VAL A 127 -16.86 10.17 -18.94
C VAL A 127 -16.72 9.12 -17.83
N GLN A 128 -15.60 8.39 -17.81
CA GLN A 128 -15.30 7.34 -16.84
C GLN A 128 -13.81 7.40 -16.45
N VAL A 129 -13.49 6.77 -15.31
CA VAL A 129 -12.12 6.61 -14.84
C VAL A 129 -11.31 5.85 -15.87
N THR A 130 -10.15 6.39 -16.21
CA THR A 130 -9.24 5.87 -17.24
C THR A 130 -8.04 5.14 -16.66
N ALA A 131 -7.63 5.47 -15.43
CA ALA A 131 -6.56 4.78 -14.72
C ALA A 131 -6.75 4.86 -13.21
N VAL A 132 -6.24 3.86 -12.49
CA VAL A 132 -6.27 3.79 -11.03
C VAL A 132 -4.87 3.51 -10.52
N PHE A 133 -4.43 4.26 -9.51
CA PHE A 133 -3.10 4.13 -8.94
C PHE A 133 -3.19 3.92 -7.44
N SER A 134 -2.35 3.04 -6.94
CA SER A 134 -2.22 2.82 -5.51
C SER A 134 -1.53 4.01 -4.81
N ARG A 135 -0.84 4.89 -5.57
CA ARG A 135 -0.16 6.10 -5.07
C ARG A 135 -0.26 7.26 -6.06
N LYS A 136 -0.36 8.49 -5.55
CA LYS A 136 -0.33 9.71 -6.36
C LYS A 136 0.90 9.83 -7.24
N ALA A 137 2.09 9.52 -6.70
CA ALA A 137 3.35 9.65 -7.44
C ALA A 137 3.40 8.75 -8.69
N LEU A 138 2.75 7.58 -8.65
CA LEU A 138 2.63 6.70 -9.83
C LEU A 138 1.74 7.33 -10.90
N ALA A 139 0.65 7.98 -10.49
CA ALA A 139 -0.19 8.75 -11.39
C ALA A 139 0.58 9.91 -12.02
N ASP A 140 1.26 10.73 -11.20
CA ASP A 140 2.04 11.89 -11.67
C ASP A 140 3.07 11.51 -12.73
N ALA A 141 3.84 10.45 -12.48
CA ALA A 141 4.87 9.97 -13.40
C ALA A 141 4.27 9.46 -14.72
N TRP A 142 3.15 8.73 -14.65
CA TRP A 142 2.45 8.23 -15.83
C TRP A 142 1.86 9.39 -16.66
N LEU A 143 1.20 10.34 -16.01
CA LEU A 143 0.60 11.51 -16.67
C LEU A 143 1.65 12.38 -17.35
N ALA A 144 2.78 12.64 -16.69
CA ALA A 144 3.90 13.40 -17.26
C ALA A 144 4.49 12.70 -18.50
N LYS A 145 4.74 11.38 -18.40
CA LYS A 145 5.28 10.58 -19.51
C LYS A 145 4.35 10.58 -20.71
N MET A 146 3.05 10.44 -20.48
CA MET A 146 2.04 10.32 -21.54
C MET A 146 1.51 11.69 -22.00
N GLN A 147 1.94 12.79 -21.36
CA GLN A 147 1.49 14.16 -21.61
C GLN A 147 -0.04 14.32 -21.55
N LEU A 148 -0.68 13.67 -20.57
CA LEU A 148 -2.14 13.62 -20.48
C LEU A 148 -2.72 14.81 -19.70
N SER A 149 -3.89 15.27 -20.15
CA SER A 149 -4.71 16.27 -19.47
C SER A 149 -5.92 15.58 -18.82
N GLY A 150 -6.37 16.06 -17.67
CA GLY A 150 -7.50 15.47 -16.93
C GLY A 150 -7.49 15.77 -15.45
N GLU A 151 -8.22 14.98 -14.66
CA GLU A 151 -8.33 15.13 -13.22
C GLU A 151 -7.88 13.85 -12.49
N LEU A 152 -7.09 14.01 -11.43
CA LEU A 152 -6.70 12.96 -10.52
C LEU A 152 -7.35 13.18 -9.15
N VAL A 153 -8.01 12.16 -8.61
CA VAL A 153 -8.76 12.26 -7.34
C VAL A 153 -8.36 11.13 -6.39
N ALA A 154 -8.13 11.45 -5.12
CA ALA A 154 -7.96 10.46 -4.06
C ALA A 154 -9.32 9.91 -3.63
N TYR A 155 -9.47 8.60 -3.66
CA TYR A 155 -10.64 7.89 -3.18
C TYR A 155 -10.25 6.89 -2.11
N PRO A 156 -11.01 6.82 -1.01
CA PRO A 156 -10.76 5.81 0.01
C PRO A 156 -10.86 4.40 -0.58
N LEU A 157 -9.91 3.56 -0.20
CA LEU A 157 -9.87 2.14 -0.53
C LEU A 157 -10.51 1.36 0.62
N ASP A 158 -11.34 0.37 0.27
CA ASP A 158 -12.06 -0.51 1.21
C ASP A 158 -13.06 0.18 2.16
N THR A 159 -13.39 1.45 1.92
CA THR A 159 -14.47 2.16 2.63
C THR A 159 -15.18 3.13 1.70
N SER A 160 -16.45 3.42 1.97
CA SER A 160 -17.18 4.43 1.19
C SER A 160 -16.68 5.83 1.52
N VAL A 161 -16.76 6.75 0.55
CA VAL A 161 -16.42 8.16 0.75
C VAL A 161 -17.24 8.78 1.90
N TYR A 162 -18.50 8.36 2.04
CA TYR A 162 -19.38 8.78 3.13
C TYR A 162 -18.84 8.39 4.52
N GLU A 163 -18.47 7.11 4.69
CA GLU A 163 -17.94 6.60 5.96
C GLU A 163 -16.58 7.22 6.28
N ALA A 164 -15.73 7.39 5.27
CA ALA A 164 -14.42 8.02 5.42
C ALA A 164 -14.55 9.47 5.90
N GLU A 165 -15.39 10.30 5.25
CA GLU A 165 -15.54 11.70 5.66
C GLU A 165 -16.23 11.86 7.03
N ARG A 166 -17.19 10.98 7.37
CA ARG A 166 -17.76 10.90 8.73
C ARG A 166 -16.69 10.56 9.77
N HIS A 167 -15.81 9.62 9.46
CA HIS A 167 -14.73 9.19 10.36
C HIS A 167 -13.67 10.28 10.52
N TRP A 168 -13.36 11.03 9.47
CA TRP A 168 -12.43 12.17 9.52
C TRP A 168 -12.98 13.39 10.28
N GLY A 169 -14.23 13.32 10.74
CA GLY A 169 -14.85 14.37 11.53
C GLY A 169 -15.10 15.65 10.74
N ILE A 170 -15.30 15.54 9.43
CA ILE A 170 -15.62 16.67 8.57
C ILE A 170 -16.95 17.26 9.05
N PRO A 171 -16.95 18.51 9.57
CA PRO A 171 -18.19 19.18 9.94
C PRO A 171 -19.05 19.24 8.69
N GLU A 172 -20.35 18.93 8.79
CA GLU A 172 -21.33 18.97 7.67
C GLU A 172 -21.56 17.67 6.89
N VAL A 173 -20.93 16.53 7.22
CA VAL A 173 -21.36 15.25 6.63
C VAL A 173 -22.67 14.79 7.30
N PRO A 174 -23.82 14.88 6.62
CA PRO A 174 -25.13 14.61 7.22
C PRO A 174 -25.27 13.12 7.55
N GLN A 175 -26.17 12.79 8.48
CA GLN A 175 -26.52 11.40 8.70
C GLN A 175 -27.50 10.95 7.60
N LEU A 176 -27.08 10.01 6.75
CA LEU A 176 -27.84 9.56 5.59
C LEU A 176 -28.39 8.14 5.78
N GLY A 177 -29.58 7.89 5.23
CA GLY A 177 -30.09 6.53 5.03
C GLY A 177 -29.45 5.85 3.80
N PRO A 178 -29.74 4.57 3.54
CA PRO A 178 -29.12 3.80 2.46
C PRO A 178 -29.19 4.48 1.07
N GLU A 179 -30.34 5.07 0.73
CA GLU A 179 -30.51 5.80 -0.53
C GLU A 179 -29.65 7.06 -0.65
N GLY A 180 -29.31 7.67 0.49
CA GLY A 180 -28.41 8.82 0.55
C GLY A 180 -26.95 8.38 0.44
N ILE A 181 -26.56 7.30 1.12
CA ILE A 181 -25.18 6.77 1.09
C ILE A 181 -24.79 6.37 -0.34
N GLN A 182 -25.65 5.66 -1.07
CA GLN A 182 -25.38 5.23 -2.46
C GLN A 182 -25.18 6.40 -3.44
N ARG A 183 -25.67 7.61 -3.11
CA ARG A 183 -25.56 8.82 -3.93
C ARG A 183 -24.55 9.81 -3.38
N PHE A 184 -23.91 9.49 -2.25
CA PHE A 184 -22.99 10.40 -1.59
C PHE A 184 -21.73 10.55 -2.43
N VAL A 185 -21.49 11.76 -2.89
CA VAL A 185 -20.24 12.18 -3.53
C VAL A 185 -19.51 13.03 -2.49
N GLY A 186 -18.32 12.59 -2.08
CA GLY A 186 -17.53 13.29 -1.06
C GLY A 186 -17.23 14.73 -1.42
N ARG A 187 -17.02 15.54 -0.38
CA ARG A 187 -16.78 16.97 -0.47
C ARG A 187 -15.29 17.32 -0.39
N VAL A 188 -14.51 16.50 0.29
CA VAL A 188 -13.09 16.79 0.62
C VAL A 188 -12.11 15.79 0.02
N ALA A 189 -12.55 15.01 -0.98
CA ALA A 189 -11.64 14.20 -1.77
C ALA A 189 -10.53 15.09 -2.37
N GLU A 190 -9.28 14.73 -2.13
CA GLU A 190 -8.12 15.46 -2.64
C GLU A 190 -8.07 15.36 -4.18
N ARG A 191 -8.00 16.50 -4.88
CA ARG A 191 -8.11 16.58 -6.35
C ARG A 191 -7.00 17.40 -6.97
N TYR A 192 -6.59 17.02 -8.17
CA TYR A 192 -5.58 17.71 -8.97
C TYR A 192 -5.97 17.74 -10.44
N ALA A 193 -5.91 18.93 -11.05
CA ALA A 193 -6.03 19.09 -12.49
C ALA A 193 -4.66 18.95 -13.15
N TYR A 194 -4.59 18.24 -14.27
CA TYR A 194 -3.41 18.08 -15.12
C TYR A 194 -3.66 18.64 -16.51
N ARG A 195 -2.63 19.26 -17.08
CA ARG A 195 -2.57 19.69 -18.47
C ARG A 195 -1.24 19.30 -19.08
N ASP A 196 -1.28 18.58 -20.18
CA ASP A 196 -0.10 18.08 -20.91
C ASP A 196 0.91 17.38 -19.97
N GLY A 197 0.36 16.59 -19.03
CA GLY A 197 1.13 15.84 -18.04
C GLY A 197 1.64 16.65 -16.84
N LYS A 198 1.25 17.92 -16.70
CA LYS A 198 1.69 18.79 -15.60
C LYS A 198 0.52 19.20 -14.71
N PRO A 199 0.67 19.19 -13.37
CA PRO A 199 -0.37 19.67 -12.48
C PRO A 199 -0.56 21.19 -12.66
N VAL A 200 -1.81 21.62 -12.80
CA VAL A 200 -2.19 23.03 -13.06
C VAL A 200 -2.44 23.78 -11.74
N ASN A 201 -2.84 23.08 -10.67
CA ASN A 201 -3.07 23.66 -9.34
C ASN A 201 -2.34 22.85 -8.25
N SER A 202 -1.75 23.55 -7.28
CA SER A 202 -1.29 22.98 -6.01
C SER A 202 -2.49 22.79 -5.07
N GLY A 203 -3.23 21.69 -5.25
CA GLY A 203 -4.24 21.15 -4.31
C GLY A 203 -5.19 22.18 -3.70
N ALA A 204 -6.25 22.56 -4.42
CA ALA A 204 -7.36 23.28 -3.79
C ALA A 204 -8.34 22.25 -3.20
N SER A 205 -8.60 22.34 -1.91
CA SER A 205 -9.78 21.73 -1.29
C SER A 205 -11.01 22.36 -1.95
N SER A 206 -11.93 21.56 -2.49
CA SER A 206 -13.24 22.09 -2.88
C SER A 206 -13.97 22.60 -1.63
N PRO A 207 -14.75 23.69 -1.72
CA PRO A 207 -15.67 24.10 -0.67
C PRO A 207 -16.79 23.07 -0.46
#